data_AF-A0A531MEN3-F1
#
_entry.id   AF-A0A531MEN3-F1
#
_cell.length_a   1.000
_cell.length_b   1.000
_cell.length_c   1.000
_cell.angle_alpha   90.00
_cell.angle_beta   90.00
_cell.angle_gamma   90.00
#
_symmetry.space_group_name_H-M   'P 1'
#
loop_
_entity.id
_entity.type
_entity.pdbx_description
1 polymer ?
#
loop_
_entity_poly.entity_id
_entity_poly.type
_entity_poly.pdbx_seq_one_letter_code
_entity_poly.pdbx_strand_id
1 'polypeptide(L)'
;MDLMLRGGAISLNLLLALQFVRLRPVRAGTLSGLLLTLGVASYVLLSAPGMPGMLGDAHWIPLLLAVLNPVFLWWFAIGLFRDDFVWSPAYALPGVVLVAILLLGHGNSPMLAGVQTVLHQVVLVALLAHIVWMAVQDFRNDLVNSRRRFRIALAIVLP
;
A
#
# COMPACT_ATOMS: atom_id res chain seq x y z
N MET A 1 -2.85 -7.22 26.52
CA MET A 1 -2.46 -7.93 25.28
C MET A 1 -2.58 -7.03 24.04
N ASP A 2 -3.73 -6.40 23.78
CA ASP A 2 -3.93 -5.54 22.59
C ASP A 2 -2.88 -4.42 22.42
N LEU A 3 -2.57 -3.69 23.49
CA LEU A 3 -1.57 -2.61 23.45
C LEU A 3 -0.16 -3.10 23.09
N MET A 4 0.23 -4.29 23.57
CA MET A 4 1.54 -4.89 23.26
C MET A 4 1.62 -5.30 21.79
N LEU A 5 0.53 -5.84 21.23
CA LEU A 5 0.44 -6.21 19.82
C LEU A 5 0.51 -4.99 18.91
N ARG A 6 -0.20 -3.91 19.26
CA ARG A 6 -0.14 -2.63 18.53
C ARG A 6 1.25 -2.01 18.58
N GLY A 7 1.86 -1.96 19.78
CA GLY A 7 3.22 -1.48 19.96
C GLY A 7 4.22 -2.26 19.12
N GLY A 8 4.15 -3.60 19.16
CA GLY A 8 4.99 -4.47 18.33
C GLY A 8 4.79 -4.24 16.84
N ALA A 9 3.54 -4.11 16.37
CA ALA A 9 3.23 -3.85 14.97
C ALA A 9 3.80 -2.48 14.51
N ILE A 10 3.68 -1.43 15.33
CA ILE A 10 4.27 -0.12 15.05
C ILE A 10 5.80 -0.25 14.97
N SER A 11 6.44 -0.87 15.97
CA SER A 11 7.90 -1.04 15.99
C SER A 11 8.43 -1.80 14.78
N LEU A 12 7.79 -2.92 14.40
CA LEU A 12 8.20 -3.70 13.23
C LEU A 12 8.10 -2.88 11.94
N ASN A 13 7.01 -2.12 11.76
CA ASN A 13 6.84 -1.27 10.59
C ASN A 13 7.87 -0.13 10.56
N LEU A 14 8.21 0.48 11.70
CA LEU A 14 9.26 1.49 11.78
C LEU A 14 10.65 0.92 11.48
N LEU A 15 10.92 -0.32 11.90
CA LEU A 15 12.16 -1.03 11.54
C LEU A 15 12.22 -1.30 10.04
N LEU A 16 11.12 -1.74 9.41
CA LEU A 16 11.05 -1.92 7.97
C LEU A 16 11.22 -0.59 7.22
N ALA A 17 10.60 0.49 7.69
CA ALA A 17 10.79 1.84 7.15
C ALA A 17 12.27 2.23 7.18
N LEU A 18 12.96 1.98 8.30
CA LEU A 18 14.40 2.22 8.42
C LEU A 18 15.23 1.39 7.44
N GLN A 19 14.85 0.14 7.18
CA GLN A 19 15.51 -0.68 6.15
C GLN A 19 15.32 -0.09 4.76
N PHE A 20 14.11 0.36 4.41
CA PHE A 20 13.86 1.02 3.11
C PHE A 20 14.68 2.29 2.92
N VAL A 21 14.89 3.10 3.97
CA VAL A 21 15.75 4.30 3.93
C VAL A 21 17.22 3.95 3.63
N ARG A 22 17.68 2.77 4.07
CA ARG A 22 19.05 2.30 3.86
C ARG A 22 19.29 1.69 2.48
N LEU A 23 18.24 1.24 1.79
CA LEU A 23 18.36 0.62 0.47
C LEU A 23 18.78 1.65 -0.59
N ARG A 24 19.81 1.29 -1.37
CA ARG A 24 20.31 2.07 -2.50
C ARG A 24 20.45 1.16 -3.73
N PRO A 25 20.15 1.64 -4.95
CA PRO A 25 19.62 2.97 -5.28
C PRO A 25 18.15 3.14 -4.83
N VAL A 26 17.72 4.38 -4.56
CA VAL A 26 16.33 4.67 -4.18
C VAL A 26 15.48 4.60 -5.44
N ARG A 27 14.66 3.54 -5.54
CA ARG A 27 13.69 3.35 -6.63
C ARG A 27 12.29 3.70 -6.16
N ALA A 28 11.37 3.88 -7.10
CA ALA A 28 9.96 4.15 -6.81
C ALA A 28 9.36 3.09 -5.85
N GLY A 29 9.64 1.79 -6.08
CA GLY A 29 9.21 0.72 -5.19
C GLY A 29 9.77 0.82 -3.75
N THR A 30 11.02 1.25 -3.59
CA THR A 30 11.64 1.48 -2.27
C THR A 30 10.91 2.59 -1.50
N LEU A 31 10.59 3.70 -2.18
CA LEU A 31 9.84 4.81 -1.58
C LEU A 31 8.40 4.40 -1.24
N SER A 32 7.75 3.62 -2.10
CA SER A 32 6.41 3.10 -1.85
C SER A 32 6.38 2.15 -0.65
N GLY A 33 7.39 1.30 -0.47
CA GLY A 33 7.53 0.44 0.70
C GLY A 33 7.76 1.22 2.00
N LEU A 34 8.57 2.28 1.94
CA LEU A 34 8.73 3.22 3.06
C LEU A 34 7.40 3.87 3.45
N LEU A 35 6.67 4.41 2.47
CA LEU A 35 5.37 5.06 2.72
C LEU A 35 4.33 4.07 3.25
N LEU A 36 4.28 2.84 2.71
CA LEU A 36 3.38 1.79 3.15
C LEU A 36 3.63 1.43 4.62
N THR A 37 4.88 1.21 5.01
CA THR A 37 5.20 0.85 6.40
C THR A 37 4.89 1.99 7.37
N LEU A 38 5.15 3.25 6.98
CA LEU A 38 4.75 4.43 7.76
C LEU A 38 3.21 4.58 7.84
N GLY A 39 2.49 4.30 6.75
CA GLY A 39 1.03 4.31 6.70
C GLY A 39 0.40 3.26 7.62
N VAL A 40 0.92 2.03 7.62
CA VAL A 40 0.49 0.96 8.52
C VAL A 40 0.76 1.33 9.98
N ALA A 41 1.96 1.83 10.30
CA ALA A 41 2.28 2.28 11.66
C ALA A 41 1.32 3.39 12.13
N SER A 42 1.03 4.35 11.26
CA SER A 42 0.09 5.45 11.53
C SER A 42 -1.34 4.97 11.74
N TYR A 43 -1.81 4.01 10.93
CA TYR A 43 -3.13 3.39 11.09
C TYR A 43 -3.25 2.66 12.43
N VAL A 44 -2.26 1.85 12.80
CA VAL A 44 -2.26 1.10 14.07
C VAL A 44 -2.23 2.07 15.26
N LEU A 45 -1.45 3.15 15.16
CA LEU A 45 -1.40 4.21 16.15
C LEU A 45 -2.76 4.87 16.35
N LEU A 46 -3.40 5.34 15.28
CA LEU A 46 -4.69 6.04 15.36
C LEU A 46 -5.87 5.14 15.69
N SER A 47 -5.74 3.84 15.44
CA SER A 47 -6.76 2.85 15.82
C SER A 47 -6.79 2.58 17.32
N ALA A 48 -5.84 3.10 18.11
CA ALA A 48 -5.84 2.95 19.56
C ALA A 48 -6.86 3.92 20.20
N PRO A 49 -7.66 3.47 21.18
CA PRO A 49 -8.67 4.33 21.82
C PRO A 49 -8.05 5.61 22.41
N GLY A 50 -8.63 6.77 22.08
CA GLY A 50 -8.19 8.07 22.59
C GLY A 50 -6.94 8.66 21.92
N MET A 51 -6.22 7.90 21.08
CA MET A 51 -4.98 8.36 20.46
C MET A 51 -5.14 9.62 19.59
N PRO A 52 -6.18 9.76 18.74
CA PRO A 52 -6.40 11.00 18.00
C PRO A 52 -6.58 12.23 18.90
N GLY A 53 -7.26 12.06 20.05
CA GLY A 53 -7.44 13.13 21.04
C GLY A 53 -6.14 13.50 21.76
N MET A 54 -5.28 12.51 22.05
CA MET A 54 -3.97 12.75 22.67
C MET A 54 -2.99 13.49 21.76
N LEU A 55 -3.09 13.28 20.44
CA LEU A 55 -2.25 13.94 19.45
C LEU A 55 -2.69 15.39 19.15
N GLY A 56 -3.91 15.79 19.55
CA GLY A 56 -4.47 17.09 19.19
C GLY A 56 -4.43 17.31 17.68
N ASP A 57 -4.11 18.52 17.21
CA ASP A 57 -4.03 18.83 15.77
C ASP A 57 -2.94 18.04 15.03
N ALA A 58 -1.95 17.49 15.72
CA ALA A 58 -0.90 16.68 15.08
C ALA A 58 -1.43 15.36 14.51
N HIS A 59 -2.65 14.93 14.88
CA HIS A 59 -3.26 13.69 14.37
C HIS A 59 -3.46 13.70 12.84
N TRP A 60 -3.52 14.86 12.20
CA TRP A 60 -3.71 14.99 10.75
C TRP A 60 -2.60 14.33 9.93
N ILE A 61 -1.36 14.35 10.43
CA ILE A 61 -0.21 13.75 9.74
C ILE A 61 -0.34 12.21 9.67
N PRO A 62 -0.46 11.48 10.80
CA PRO A 62 -0.69 10.03 10.74
C PRO A 62 -2.04 9.68 10.10
N LEU A 63 -3.05 10.56 10.17
CA LEU A 63 -4.34 10.32 9.53
C LEU A 63 -4.18 10.28 8.00
N LEU A 64 -3.48 11.24 7.43
CA LEU A 64 -3.22 11.28 6.00
C LEU A 64 -2.43 10.04 5.54
N LEU A 65 -1.42 9.63 6.30
CA LEU A 65 -0.65 8.42 6.02
C LEU A 65 -1.50 7.15 6.10
N ALA A 66 -2.38 7.06 7.10
CA ALA A 66 -3.29 5.93 7.26
C ALA A 66 -4.34 5.86 6.14
N VAL A 67 -4.91 7.01 5.74
CA VAL A 67 -5.90 7.09 4.65
C VAL A 67 -5.27 6.73 3.31
N LEU A 68 -4.04 7.16 3.03
CA LEU A 68 -3.35 6.88 1.78
C LEU A 68 -2.70 5.49 1.72
N ASN A 69 -2.76 4.72 2.81
CA ASN A 69 -2.12 3.41 2.91
C ASN A 69 -2.47 2.43 1.77
N PRO A 70 -3.73 2.34 1.28
CA PRO A 70 -4.06 1.49 0.13
C PRO A 70 -3.33 1.91 -1.16
N VAL A 71 -3.07 3.21 -1.34
CA VAL A 71 -2.34 3.74 -2.50
C VAL A 71 -0.86 3.42 -2.39
N PHE A 72 -0.28 3.50 -1.19
CA PHE A 72 1.10 3.11 -0.96
C PHE A 72 1.31 1.62 -1.21
N LEU A 73 0.36 0.77 -0.77
CA LEU A 73 0.35 -0.65 -1.07
C LEU A 73 0.28 -0.90 -2.57
N TRP A 74 -0.59 -0.17 -3.26
CA TRP A 74 -0.73 -0.28 -4.72
C TRP A 74 0.54 0.14 -5.46
N TRP A 75 1.17 1.25 -5.10
CA TRP A 75 2.46 1.65 -5.69
C TRP A 75 3.57 0.64 -5.40
N PHE A 76 3.60 0.09 -4.18
CA PHE A 76 4.57 -0.95 -3.81
C PHE A 76 4.37 -2.21 -4.66
N ALA A 77 3.12 -2.63 -4.87
CA ALA A 77 2.79 -3.76 -5.74
C ALA A 77 3.16 -3.49 -7.20
N ILE A 78 2.91 -2.29 -7.73
CA ILE A 78 3.37 -1.95 -9.09
C ILE A 78 4.89 -2.04 -9.18
N GLY A 79 5.62 -1.50 -8.21
CA GLY A 79 7.08 -1.59 -8.17
C GLY A 79 7.62 -3.01 -7.98
N LEU A 80 6.80 -3.95 -7.51
CA LEU A 80 7.16 -5.36 -7.37
C LEU A 80 6.93 -6.15 -8.67
N PHE A 81 5.82 -5.88 -9.37
CA PHE A 81 5.44 -6.60 -10.59
C PHE A 81 5.91 -5.91 -11.89
N ARG A 82 6.39 -4.67 -11.82
CA ARG A 82 6.90 -3.91 -12.98
C ARG A 82 8.25 -3.29 -12.65
N ASP A 83 9.29 -3.78 -13.33
CA ASP A 83 10.67 -3.28 -13.17
C ASP A 83 10.83 -1.83 -13.64
N ASP A 84 10.06 -1.41 -14.64
CA ASP A 84 10.11 -0.07 -15.25
C ASP A 84 9.20 0.97 -14.56
N PHE A 85 8.84 0.75 -13.29
CA PHE A 85 7.91 1.65 -12.61
C PHE A 85 8.49 3.07 -12.44
N VAL A 86 7.92 4.01 -13.18
CA VAL A 86 8.15 5.45 -13.06
C VAL A 86 6.87 6.14 -12.61
N TRP A 87 6.99 7.06 -11.65
CA TRP A 87 5.86 7.86 -11.19
C TRP A 87 5.33 8.75 -12.33
N SER A 88 4.02 8.68 -12.53
CA SER A 88 3.25 9.44 -13.49
C SER A 88 2.07 10.05 -12.74
N PRO A 89 1.58 11.25 -13.12
CA PRO A 89 0.42 11.88 -12.49
C PRO A 89 -0.82 10.97 -12.42
N ALA A 90 -0.96 10.03 -13.37
CA ALA A 90 -2.04 9.05 -13.34
C ALA A 90 -2.03 8.17 -12.07
N TYR A 91 -0.84 7.85 -11.54
CA TYR A 91 -0.71 7.06 -10.31
C TYR A 91 -1.04 7.86 -9.03
N ALA A 92 -1.16 9.19 -9.12
CA ALA A 92 -1.60 10.03 -8.00
C ALA A 92 -3.13 10.11 -7.87
N LEU A 93 -3.89 9.78 -8.93
CA LEU A 93 -5.35 9.92 -8.97
C LEU A 93 -6.06 9.21 -7.80
N PRO A 94 -5.76 7.94 -7.45
CA PRO A 94 -6.42 7.29 -6.32
C PRO A 94 -6.12 8.01 -4.99
N GLY A 95 -4.91 8.55 -4.82
CA GLY A 95 -4.55 9.34 -3.65
C GLY A 95 -5.36 10.63 -3.53
N VAL A 96 -5.50 11.36 -4.64
CA VAL A 96 -6.33 12.58 -4.70
C VAL A 96 -7.78 12.27 -4.34
N VAL A 97 -8.33 11.17 -4.87
CA VAL A 97 -9.70 10.73 -4.56
C VAL A 97 -9.86 10.41 -3.07
N LEU A 98 -8.92 9.67 -2.47
CA LEU A 98 -8.98 9.36 -1.04
C LEU A 98 -8.87 10.60 -0.15
N VAL A 99 -8.03 11.57 -0.53
CA VAL A 99 -7.93 12.86 0.19
C VAL A 99 -9.23 13.66 0.04
N ALA A 100 -9.82 13.71 -1.15
CA ALA A 100 -11.11 14.35 -1.36
C ALA A 100 -12.21 13.71 -0.50
N ILE A 101 -12.26 12.37 -0.44
CA ILE A 101 -13.19 11.62 0.43
C ILE A 101 -12.96 11.98 1.91
N LEU A 102 -11.70 12.07 2.35
CA LEU A 102 -11.36 12.48 3.71
C LEU A 102 -11.89 13.88 4.05
N LEU A 103 -11.70 14.85 3.15
CA LEU A 103 -12.13 16.23 3.36
C LEU A 103 -13.66 16.38 3.33
N LEU A 104 -14.35 15.64 2.45
CA LEU A 104 -15.81 15.63 2.38
C LEU A 104 -16.47 15.09 3.65
N GLY A 105 -15.81 14.14 4.31
CA GLY A 105 -16.30 13.52 5.56
C GLY A 105 -16.11 14.37 6.82
N HIS A 106 -15.46 15.53 6.74
CA HIS A 106 -15.21 16.39 7.89
C HIS A 106 -16.46 17.10 8.43
N GLY A 107 -17.60 17.01 7.73
CA GLY A 107 -18.89 17.46 8.23
C GLY A 107 -19.53 16.44 9.18
N ASN A 108 -19.86 16.85 10.42
CA ASN A 108 -20.39 16.03 11.52
C ASN A 108 -21.79 15.39 11.29
N SER A 109 -22.12 14.96 10.07
CA SER A 109 -23.34 14.20 9.77
C SER A 109 -23.05 12.70 9.79
N PRO A 110 -23.77 11.89 10.60
CA PRO A 110 -23.61 10.43 10.62
C PRO A 110 -23.79 9.78 9.24
N MET A 111 -24.66 10.35 8.40
CA MET A 111 -24.89 9.88 7.03
C MET A 111 -23.65 10.10 6.15
N LEU A 112 -22.99 11.24 6.27
CA LEU A 112 -21.75 11.53 5.52
C LEU A 112 -20.60 10.62 5.95
N ALA A 113 -20.50 10.29 7.24
CA ALA A 113 -19.48 9.36 7.75
C ALA A 113 -19.66 7.94 7.16
N GLY A 114 -20.90 7.48 7.04
CA GLY A 114 -21.23 6.22 6.39
C GLY A 114 -20.85 6.21 4.91
N VAL A 115 -21.23 7.26 4.17
CA VAL A 115 -20.89 7.42 2.74
C VAL A 115 -19.37 7.47 2.53
N GLN A 116 -18.66 8.24 3.36
CA GLN A 116 -17.20 8.35 3.33
C GLN A 116 -16.54 6.97 3.51
N THR A 117 -17.02 6.19 4.48
CA THR A 117 -16.51 4.85 4.75
C THR A 117 -16.70 3.94 3.54
N VAL A 118 -17.90 3.92 2.95
CA VAL A 118 -18.20 3.12 1.76
C VAL A 118 -17.32 3.52 0.58
N LEU A 119 -17.20 4.83 0.29
CA LEU A 119 -16.37 5.32 -0.81
C LEU A 119 -14.90 4.94 -0.64
N HIS A 120 -14.36 5.08 0.58
CA HIS A 120 -13.00 4.66 0.89
C HIS A 120 -12.82 3.15 0.63
N GLN A 121 -13.76 2.32 1.10
CA GLN A 121 -13.71 0.87 0.89
C GLN A 121 -13.81 0.48 -0.58
N VAL A 122 -14.62 1.17 -1.38
CA VAL A 122 -14.70 0.94 -2.84
C VAL A 122 -13.35 1.20 -3.51
N VAL A 123 -12.69 2.32 -3.18
CA VAL A 123 -11.36 2.63 -3.74
C VAL A 123 -10.33 1.57 -3.30
N LEU A 124 -10.34 1.19 -2.02
CA LEU A 124 -9.46 0.14 -1.49
C LEU A 124 -9.65 -1.19 -2.24
N VAL A 125 -10.89 -1.64 -2.41
CA VAL A 125 -11.20 -2.90 -3.10
C VAL A 125 -10.78 -2.83 -4.57
N ALA A 126 -11.00 -1.70 -5.25
CA ALA A 126 -10.57 -1.51 -6.63
C ALA A 126 -9.04 -1.61 -6.78
N LEU A 127 -8.28 -0.98 -5.86
CA LEU A 127 -6.82 -1.07 -5.84
C LEU A 127 -6.35 -2.49 -5.57
N LEU A 128 -6.92 -3.18 -4.57
CA LEU A 128 -6.59 -4.57 -4.27
C LEU A 128 -6.92 -5.51 -5.44
N ALA A 129 -8.06 -5.34 -6.09
CA ALA A 129 -8.45 -6.12 -7.26
C ALA A 129 -7.43 -5.94 -8.40
N HIS A 130 -6.94 -4.71 -8.61
CA HIS A 130 -5.90 -4.45 -9.61
C HIS A 130 -4.56 -5.10 -9.23
N ILE A 131 -4.18 -5.11 -7.95
CA ILE A 131 -2.99 -5.83 -7.46
C ILE A 131 -3.10 -7.32 -7.74
N VAL A 132 -4.25 -7.93 -7.38
CA VAL A 132 -4.50 -9.36 -7.63
C VAL A 132 -4.45 -9.67 -9.12
N TRP A 133 -5.05 -8.81 -9.95
CA TRP A 133 -4.99 -8.96 -11.40
C TRP A 133 -3.54 -8.92 -11.91
N MET A 134 -2.70 -7.98 -11.46
CA MET A 134 -1.28 -7.93 -11.82
C MET A 134 -0.54 -9.22 -11.39
N ALA A 135 -0.76 -9.67 -10.15
CA ALA A 135 -0.14 -10.90 -9.64
C ALA A 135 -0.51 -12.15 -10.45
N VAL A 136 -1.78 -12.27 -10.86
CA VAL A 136 -2.24 -13.39 -11.70
C VAL A 136 -1.63 -13.35 -13.11
N GLN A 137 -1.49 -12.16 -13.70
CA GLN A 137 -0.88 -12.02 -15.03
C GLN A 137 0.62 -12.36 -14.99
N ASP A 138 1.33 -11.87 -13.98
CA ASP A 138 2.75 -12.13 -13.81
C ASP A 138 3.04 -13.64 -13.60
N PHE A 139 2.25 -14.29 -12.73
CA PHE A 139 2.35 -15.73 -12.50
C PHE A 139 2.11 -16.57 -13.76
N ARG A 140 1.16 -16.16 -14.62
CA ARG A 140 0.91 -16.84 -15.91
C ARG A 140 2.10 -16.72 -16.85
N ASN A 141 2.73 -15.55 -16.91
CA ASN A 141 3.88 -15.31 -17.79
C ASN A 141 5.11 -16.10 -17.33
N ASP A 142 5.34 -16.20 -16.02
CA ASP A 142 6.50 -16.90 -15.48
C ASP A 142 6.44 -18.43 -15.74
N LEU A 143 5.24 -19.02 -15.61
CA LEU A 143 5.01 -20.44 -15.94
C LEU A 143 5.26 -20.74 -17.43
N VAL A 144 4.91 -19.83 -18.34
CA VAL A 144 5.14 -19.99 -19.78
C VAL A 144 6.63 -19.95 -20.08
N ASN A 145 7.37 -19.01 -19.50
CA ASN A 145 8.82 -18.90 -19.70
C ASN A 145 9.57 -20.13 -19.16
N SER A 146 9.19 -20.62 -17.98
CA SER A 146 9.76 -21.85 -17.39
C SER A 146 9.47 -23.08 -18.25
N ARG A 147 8.24 -23.27 -18.74
CA ARG A 147 7.90 -24.37 -19.67
C ARG A 147 8.64 -24.25 -21.00
N ARG A 148 8.79 -23.04 -21.54
CA ARG A 148 9.51 -22.80 -22.79
C ARG A 148 11.00 -23.13 -22.64
N ARG A 149 11.64 -22.68 -21.56
CA ARG A 149 13.04 -23.00 -21.26
C ARG A 149 13.24 -24.50 -21.04
N PHE A 150 12.31 -25.17 -20.36
CA PHE A 150 12.35 -26.62 -20.18
C PHE A 150 12.27 -27.37 -21.53
N ARG A 151 11.35 -26.99 -22.42
CA ARG A 151 11.25 -27.58 -23.76
C ARG A 151 12.53 -27.39 -24.59
N ILE A 152 13.14 -26.20 -24.52
CA ILE A 152 14.41 -25.91 -25.21
C ILE A 152 15.55 -26.75 -24.62
N ALA A 153 15.68 -26.81 -23.30
CA ALA A 153 16.70 -27.61 -22.64
C ALA A 153 16.55 -29.11 -22.98
N LEU A 154 15.31 -29.62 -22.98
CA LEU A 154 15.01 -31.00 -23.34
C LEU A 154 15.37 -31.29 -24.80
N ALA A 155 15.08 -30.39 -25.74
CA ALA A 155 15.41 -30.53 -27.16
C ALA A 155 16.92 -30.47 -27.45
N ILE A 156 17.72 -29.85 -26.58
CA ILE A 156 19.19 -29.83 -26.71
C ILE A 156 19.81 -31.11 -26.13
N VAL A 157 19.21 -31.69 -25.09
CA VAL A 157 19.75 -32.87 -24.38
C VAL A 157 19.37 -34.19 -25.06
N LEU A 158 18.22 -34.26 -25.72
CA LEU A 158 17.81 -35.43 -26.51
C LEU A 158 18.35 -35.29 -27.95
N PRO A 159 19.37 -36.08 -28.36
CA PRO A 159 19.85 -36.12 -29.73
C PRO A 159 18.85 -36.72 -30.70
#